data_AF-A0A357EXV5-F1
#
_entry.id   AF-A0A357EXV5-F1
#
_cell.length_a   1.000
_cell.length_b   1.000
_cell.length_c   1.000
_cell.angle_alpha   90.00
_cell.angle_beta   90.00
_cell.angle_gamma   90.00
#
_symmetry.space_group_name_H-M   'P 1'
#
loop_
_entity.id
_entity.type
_entity.pdbx_description
1 polymer ?
#
loop_
_entity_poly.entity_id
_entity_poly.type
_entity_poly.pdbx_seq_one_letter_code
_entity_poly.pdbx_strand_id
1 'polypeptide(L)'
;MALPEVYHASRQVARRINADSIIRKNLTDNPENFITHFAQSLAAGTFVKLTLGNYKGAEEHLQKILFRLIEVKGRTRVFVQYRYDTRDVVKNHDFDEGITILRKRLEEGFRSGHLFTTENDYQLDIGKRSSRLNIGRPTFKNKPVETHDRKKASLVDPNAYYLRLLGITNDEGKIRSRQHDKWKQINKFVEVLGGLLDKSRLAG
;
A
#
# COMPACT_ATOMS: atom_id res chain seq x y z
N MET A 1 48.37 -46.04 -14.60
CA MET A 1 48.51 -44.60 -14.28
C MET A 1 47.17 -43.93 -14.58
N ALA A 2 46.21 -44.03 -13.68
CA ALA A 2 44.88 -43.43 -13.83
C ALA A 2 44.80 -42.22 -12.89
N LEU A 3 44.18 -41.13 -13.36
CA LEU A 3 43.25 -40.24 -12.64
C LEU A 3 43.23 -38.80 -13.23
N PRO A 4 42.53 -38.56 -14.36
CA PRO A 4 42.06 -37.21 -14.74
C PRO A 4 40.61 -36.93 -14.29
N GLU A 5 39.82 -37.98 -14.01
CA GLU A 5 38.35 -37.88 -13.90
C GLU A 5 37.86 -37.30 -12.56
N VAL A 6 38.60 -37.55 -11.47
CA VAL A 6 38.24 -37.08 -10.11
C VAL A 6 38.44 -35.56 -9.94
N TYR A 7 39.33 -34.94 -10.73
CA TYR A 7 39.65 -33.52 -10.62
C TYR A 7 38.57 -32.60 -11.23
N HIS A 8 37.81 -33.09 -12.22
CA HIS A 8 36.72 -32.34 -12.85
C HIS A 8 35.42 -32.37 -12.02
N ALA A 9 35.11 -33.49 -11.37
CA ALA A 9 33.93 -33.61 -10.50
C ALA A 9 33.99 -32.65 -9.29
N SER A 10 35.17 -32.54 -8.66
CA SER A 10 35.38 -31.68 -7.49
C SER A 10 35.21 -30.18 -7.78
N ARG A 11 35.60 -29.71 -8.98
CA ARG A 11 35.37 -28.30 -9.41
C ARG A 11 33.91 -27.99 -9.71
N GLN A 12 33.14 -28.95 -10.24
CA GLN A 12 31.71 -28.76 -10.47
C GLN A 12 30.91 -28.74 -9.16
N VAL A 13 31.26 -29.60 -8.20
CA VAL A 13 30.64 -29.63 -6.86
C VAL A 13 30.94 -28.33 -6.08
N ALA A 14 32.19 -27.87 -6.05
CA ALA A 14 32.56 -26.64 -5.35
C ALA A 14 31.91 -25.37 -5.94
N ARG A 15 31.79 -25.27 -7.27
CA ARG A 15 31.06 -24.17 -7.92
C ARG A 15 29.56 -24.17 -7.58
N ARG A 16 28.97 -25.36 -7.47
CA ARG A 16 27.54 -25.53 -7.14
C ARG A 16 27.25 -25.16 -5.68
N ILE A 17 28.12 -25.55 -4.74
CA ILE A 17 28.01 -25.19 -3.32
C ILE A 17 28.10 -23.66 -3.13
N ASN A 18 29.01 -22.98 -3.84
CA ASN A 18 29.16 -21.53 -3.73
C ASN A 18 27.99 -20.77 -4.40
N ALA A 19 27.42 -21.30 -5.48
CA ALA A 19 26.23 -20.72 -6.09
C ALA A 19 24.99 -20.86 -5.17
N ASP A 20 24.82 -22.02 -4.54
CA ASP A 20 23.71 -22.26 -3.60
C ASP A 20 23.84 -21.39 -2.34
N SER A 21 25.05 -21.13 -1.84
CA SER A 21 25.27 -20.23 -0.70
C SER A 21 24.95 -18.77 -1.05
N ILE A 22 25.37 -18.28 -2.23
CA ILE A 22 25.06 -16.92 -2.72
C ILE A 22 23.56 -16.75 -2.95
N ILE A 23 22.91 -17.77 -3.52
CA ILE A 23 21.46 -17.79 -3.75
C ILE A 23 20.71 -17.69 -2.42
N ARG A 24 21.06 -18.53 -1.44
CA ARG A 24 20.44 -18.49 -0.11
C ARG A 24 20.67 -17.16 0.60
N LYS A 25 21.88 -16.61 0.48
CA LYS A 25 22.25 -15.33 1.08
C LYS A 25 21.41 -14.18 0.49
N ASN A 26 21.36 -14.03 -0.83
CA ASN A 26 20.57 -12.99 -1.48
C ASN A 26 19.06 -13.14 -1.20
N LEU A 27 18.54 -14.37 -1.14
CA LEU A 27 17.13 -14.64 -0.85
C LEU A 27 16.69 -14.07 0.50
N THR A 28 17.57 -14.09 1.50
CA THR A 28 17.31 -13.57 2.86
C THR A 28 17.71 -12.10 3.02
N ASP A 29 18.78 -11.66 2.36
CA ASP A 29 19.32 -10.30 2.51
C ASP A 29 18.39 -9.23 1.93
N ASN A 30 17.80 -9.44 0.75
CA ASN A 30 16.95 -8.40 0.13
C ASN A 30 15.64 -8.13 0.89
N PRO A 31 14.89 -9.15 1.37
CA PRO A 31 13.73 -8.91 2.24
C PRO A 31 14.09 -8.17 3.52
N GLU A 32 15.20 -8.52 4.19
CA GLU A 32 15.63 -7.80 5.40
C GLU A 32 16.08 -6.37 5.10
N ASN A 33 16.75 -6.13 3.98
CA ASN A 33 17.06 -4.76 3.53
C ASN A 33 15.79 -3.95 3.25
N PHE A 34 14.77 -4.57 2.64
CA PHE A 34 13.49 -3.92 2.41
C PHE A 34 12.76 -3.57 3.72
N ILE A 35 12.78 -4.48 4.71
CA ILE A 35 12.25 -4.23 6.06
C ILE A 35 13.03 -3.11 6.75
N THR A 36 14.35 -3.08 6.59
CA THR A 36 15.22 -2.04 7.14
C THR A 36 14.87 -0.67 6.56
N HIS A 37 14.69 -0.55 5.24
CA HIS A 37 14.25 0.71 4.62
C HIS A 37 12.86 1.14 5.08
N PHE A 38 11.94 0.20 5.31
CA PHE A 38 10.64 0.52 5.90
C PHE A 38 10.81 1.12 7.31
N ALA A 39 11.57 0.45 8.20
CA ALA A 39 11.84 0.95 9.55
C ALA A 39 12.50 2.33 9.55
N GLN A 40 13.52 2.53 8.71
CA GLN A 40 14.20 3.81 8.54
C GLN A 40 13.24 4.91 8.06
N SER A 41 12.38 4.62 7.09
CA SER A 41 11.41 5.59 6.58
C SER A 41 10.34 5.99 7.59
N LEU A 42 9.97 5.08 8.50
CA LEU A 42 9.07 5.39 9.62
C LEU A 42 9.76 6.32 10.62
N ALA A 43 10.99 6.00 11.03
CA ALA A 43 11.75 6.80 11.99
C ALA A 43 12.11 8.19 11.44
N ALA A 44 12.45 8.28 10.14
CA ALA A 44 12.77 9.53 9.47
C ALA A 44 11.52 10.34 9.05
N GLY A 45 10.31 9.78 9.18
CA GLY A 45 9.07 10.43 8.77
C GLY A 45 8.90 10.60 7.25
N THR A 46 9.70 9.90 6.44
CA THR A 46 9.68 9.94 4.96
C THR A 46 8.74 8.91 4.34
N PHE A 47 8.20 8.01 5.16
CA PHE A 47 7.27 6.97 4.71
C PHE A 47 5.97 7.55 4.11
N VAL A 48 5.61 7.06 2.92
CA VAL A 48 4.38 7.44 2.20
C VAL A 48 3.35 6.32 2.24
N LYS A 49 3.70 5.14 1.72
CA LYS A 49 2.86 3.93 1.74
C LYS A 49 3.70 2.70 1.43
N LEU A 50 3.22 1.53 1.84
CA LEU A 50 3.77 0.25 1.40
C LEU A 50 2.65 -0.68 0.94
N THR A 51 2.92 -1.49 -0.09
CA THR A 51 1.99 -2.51 -0.58
C THR A 51 2.71 -3.84 -0.71
N LEU A 52 2.14 -4.88 -0.13
CA LEU A 52 2.50 -6.27 -0.38
C LEU A 52 1.51 -6.90 -1.34
N GLY A 53 2.00 -7.66 -2.30
CA GLY A 53 1.20 -8.33 -3.32
C GLY A 53 1.80 -9.65 -3.78
N ASN A 54 1.17 -10.26 -4.79
CA ASN A 54 1.54 -11.57 -5.31
C ASN A 54 1.63 -12.61 -4.18
N TYR A 55 0.55 -12.72 -3.39
CA TYR A 55 0.47 -13.66 -2.28
C TYR A 55 0.42 -15.11 -2.79
N LYS A 56 1.23 -15.98 -2.18
CA LYS A 56 1.32 -17.43 -2.47
C LYS A 56 1.36 -18.27 -1.18
N GLY A 57 0.82 -17.75 -0.09
CA GLY A 57 0.74 -18.46 1.18
C GLY A 57 -0.54 -19.26 1.36
N ALA A 58 -0.78 -19.73 2.58
CA ALA A 58 -1.89 -20.61 2.93
C ALA A 58 -3.21 -19.88 3.23
N GLU A 59 -3.17 -18.55 3.43
CA GLU A 59 -4.38 -17.78 3.78
C GLU A 59 -5.24 -17.56 2.53
N GLU A 60 -6.32 -18.33 2.39
CA GLU A 60 -7.21 -18.24 1.24
C GLU A 60 -7.83 -16.84 1.08
N HIS A 61 -8.04 -16.45 -0.18
CA HIS A 61 -8.64 -15.18 -0.59
C HIS A 61 -7.85 -13.91 -0.25
N LEU A 62 -6.70 -14.00 0.44
CA LEU A 62 -5.86 -12.83 0.72
C LEU A 62 -5.13 -12.39 -0.56
N GLN A 63 -5.37 -11.15 -0.98
CA GLN A 63 -4.80 -10.61 -2.22
C GLN A 63 -3.58 -9.73 -1.99
N LYS A 64 -3.74 -8.74 -1.10
CA LYS A 64 -2.73 -7.70 -0.84
C LYS A 64 -2.86 -7.12 0.56
N ILE A 65 -1.76 -6.59 1.06
CA ILE A 65 -1.72 -5.82 2.31
C ILE A 65 -1.20 -4.43 1.99
N LEU A 66 -1.87 -3.41 2.52
CA LEU A 66 -1.49 -2.01 2.37
C LEU A 66 -1.15 -1.42 3.72
N PHE A 67 -0.04 -0.69 3.79
CA PHE A 67 0.44 0.00 4.96
C PHE A 67 0.43 1.51 4.68
N ARG A 68 -0.11 2.29 5.61
CA ARG A 68 -0.12 3.77 5.59
C ARG A 68 0.08 4.29 7.00
N LEU A 69 0.36 5.57 7.14
CA LEU A 69 0.30 6.24 8.45
C LEU A 69 -1.06 6.87 8.66
N ILE A 70 -1.49 6.85 9.91
CA ILE A 70 -2.71 7.49 10.39
C ILE A 70 -2.41 8.14 11.74
N GLU A 71 -2.97 9.32 11.97
CA GLU A 71 -2.97 9.94 13.29
C GLU A 71 -4.24 9.53 14.05
N VAL A 72 -4.08 8.91 15.22
CA VAL A 72 -5.18 8.50 16.08
C VAL A 72 -4.92 9.02 17.49
N LYS A 73 -5.77 9.95 17.96
CA LYS A 73 -5.66 10.57 19.29
C LYS A 73 -4.27 11.20 19.55
N GLY A 74 -3.71 11.89 18.55
CA GLY A 74 -2.41 12.55 18.65
C GLY A 74 -1.20 11.62 18.56
N ARG A 75 -1.39 10.34 18.22
CA ARG A 75 -0.31 9.38 17.98
C ARG A 75 -0.35 8.89 16.54
N THR A 76 0.78 9.00 15.86
CA THR A 76 0.95 8.42 14.52
C THR A 76 1.13 6.91 14.63
N ARG A 77 0.32 6.16 13.88
CA ARG A 77 0.29 4.70 13.88
C ARG A 77 0.34 4.16 12.46
N VAL A 78 0.80 2.92 12.32
CA VAL A 78 0.75 2.17 11.06
C VAL A 78 -0.65 1.61 10.89
N PHE A 79 -1.36 2.12 9.91
CA PHE A 79 -2.62 1.56 9.41
C PHE A 79 -2.32 0.42 8.44
N VAL A 80 -2.73 -0.80 8.79
CA VAL A 80 -2.56 -2.01 7.98
C VAL A 80 -3.94 -2.46 7.48
N GLN A 81 -4.11 -2.47 6.16
CA GLN A 81 -5.30 -2.94 5.47
C GLN A 81 -5.02 -4.25 4.75
N TYR A 82 -5.72 -5.30 5.14
CA TYR A 82 -5.74 -6.61 4.49
C TYR A 82 -6.89 -6.63 3.50
N ARG A 83 -6.60 -6.81 2.21
CA ARG A 83 -7.62 -6.99 1.19
C ARG A 83 -7.81 -8.46 0.87
N TYR A 84 -9.04 -8.92 1.05
CA TYR A 84 -9.52 -10.20 0.58
C TYR A 84 -10.47 -10.01 -0.61
N ASP A 85 -10.87 -11.11 -1.25
CA ASP A 85 -11.80 -11.08 -2.39
C ASP A 85 -13.13 -10.37 -2.08
N THR A 86 -13.66 -10.56 -0.87
CA THR A 86 -15.00 -10.10 -0.49
C THR A 86 -15.01 -9.05 0.63
N ARG A 87 -13.86 -8.76 1.23
CA ARG A 87 -13.79 -7.86 2.40
C ARG A 87 -12.41 -7.23 2.55
N ASP A 88 -12.39 -6.04 3.15
CA ASP A 88 -11.17 -5.39 3.61
C ASP A 88 -11.19 -5.37 5.15
N VAL A 89 -10.10 -5.82 5.79
CA VAL A 89 -9.89 -5.75 7.25
C VAL A 89 -8.83 -4.71 7.53
N VAL A 90 -9.04 -3.85 8.53
CA VAL A 90 -8.10 -2.79 8.88
C VAL A 90 -7.71 -2.88 10.35
N LYS A 91 -6.43 -2.64 10.64
CA LYS A 91 -5.88 -2.63 12.01
C LYS A 91 -4.84 -1.52 12.13
N ASN A 92 -4.78 -0.88 13.29
CA ASN A 92 -3.80 0.16 13.60
C ASN A 92 -2.78 -0.39 14.58
N HIS A 93 -1.52 -0.18 14.25
CA HIS A 93 -0.37 -0.75 14.95
C HIS A 93 0.63 0.35 15.27
N ASP A 94 1.42 0.15 16.32
CA ASP A 94 2.58 1.00 16.55
C ASP A 94 3.71 0.62 15.55
N PHE A 95 4.79 1.40 15.48
CA PHE A 95 5.80 1.25 14.42
C PHE A 95 6.53 -0.10 14.49
N ASP A 96 6.93 -0.53 15.68
CA ASP A 96 7.61 -1.81 15.90
C ASP A 96 6.74 -3.01 15.54
N GLU A 97 5.44 -2.92 15.86
CA GLU A 97 4.45 -3.93 15.45
C GLU A 97 4.30 -3.96 13.92
N GLY A 98 4.25 -2.79 13.27
CA GLY A 98 4.18 -2.68 11.81
C GLY A 98 5.38 -3.34 11.13
N ILE A 99 6.59 -3.14 11.66
CA ILE A 99 7.83 -3.78 11.16
C ILE A 99 7.76 -5.30 11.35
N THR A 100 7.29 -5.75 12.51
CA THR A 100 7.13 -7.18 12.81
C THR A 100 6.10 -7.84 11.89
N ILE A 101 4.97 -7.18 11.63
CA ILE A 101 3.94 -7.63 10.70
C ILE A 101 4.52 -7.74 9.28
N LEU A 102 5.27 -6.73 8.82
CA LEU A 102 5.88 -6.76 7.50
C LEU A 102 6.78 -7.98 7.32
N ARG A 103 7.69 -8.24 8.29
CA ARG A 103 8.58 -9.40 8.27
C ARG A 103 7.80 -10.70 8.16
N LYS A 104 6.86 -10.92 9.08
CA LYS A 104 6.03 -12.12 9.12
C LYS A 104 5.27 -12.33 7.81
N ARG A 105 4.71 -11.27 7.22
CA ARG A 105 3.94 -11.39 5.97
C ARG A 105 4.82 -11.72 4.77
N LEU A 106 6.05 -11.23 4.70
CA LEU A 106 7.00 -11.64 3.67
C LEU A 106 7.37 -13.14 3.80
N GLU A 107 7.55 -13.63 5.03
CA GLU A 107 7.79 -15.06 5.30
C GLU A 107 6.59 -15.95 4.96
N GLU A 108 5.37 -15.46 5.21
CA GLU A 108 4.11 -16.19 4.98
C GLU A 108 3.67 -16.25 3.51
N GLY A 109 4.45 -15.71 2.57
CA GLY A 109 4.28 -15.97 1.14
C GLY A 109 3.94 -14.77 0.26
N PHE A 110 4.06 -13.54 0.74
CA PHE A 110 4.04 -12.37 -0.14
C PHE A 110 5.32 -12.32 -0.98
N ARG A 111 5.17 -12.27 -2.31
CA ARG A 111 6.31 -12.30 -3.25
C ARG A 111 6.67 -10.98 -3.89
N SER A 112 5.91 -9.93 -3.64
CA SER A 112 6.25 -8.59 -4.10
C SER A 112 5.94 -7.56 -3.02
N GLY A 113 6.84 -6.60 -2.84
CA GLY A 113 6.68 -5.47 -1.93
C GLY A 113 7.04 -4.17 -2.65
N HIS A 114 6.24 -3.14 -2.48
CA HIS A 114 6.54 -1.80 -2.99
C HIS A 114 6.43 -0.81 -1.84
N LEU A 115 7.54 -0.21 -1.46
CA LEU A 115 7.66 0.83 -0.45
C LEU A 115 7.90 2.15 -1.15
N PHE A 116 7.02 3.12 -0.89
CA PHE A 116 7.17 4.49 -1.37
C PHE A 116 7.59 5.36 -0.19
N THR A 117 8.63 6.17 -0.42
CA THR A 117 9.06 7.21 0.51
C THR A 117 9.20 8.53 -0.24
N THR A 118 9.41 9.63 0.47
CA THR A 118 9.69 10.92 -0.14
C THR A 118 11.09 11.01 -0.77
N GLU A 119 11.97 10.06 -0.46
CA GLU A 119 13.38 10.07 -0.88
C GLU A 119 13.66 9.06 -1.99
N ASN A 120 13.15 7.83 -1.86
CA ASN A 120 13.32 6.74 -2.81
C ASN A 120 12.10 5.81 -2.83
N ASP A 121 11.90 5.14 -3.95
CA ASP A 121 10.97 4.01 -4.04
C ASP A 121 11.75 2.70 -4.03
N TYR A 122 11.27 1.72 -3.27
CA TYR A 122 11.88 0.41 -3.13
C TYR A 122 10.92 -0.66 -3.62
N GLN A 123 11.35 -1.45 -4.59
CA GLN A 123 10.59 -2.56 -5.14
C GLN A 123 11.31 -3.87 -4.84
N LEU A 124 10.68 -4.72 -4.04
CA LEU A 124 11.12 -6.06 -3.71
C LEU A 124 10.33 -7.08 -4.54
N ASP A 125 11.05 -7.96 -5.23
CA ASP A 125 10.47 -9.11 -5.91
C ASP A 125 11.15 -10.40 -5.42
N ILE A 126 10.37 -11.36 -4.93
CA ILE A 126 10.82 -12.64 -4.39
C ILE A 126 10.40 -13.77 -5.35
N GLY A 127 11.36 -14.29 -6.09
CA GLY A 127 11.20 -15.49 -6.90
C GLY A 127 11.40 -16.78 -6.10
N LYS A 128 11.32 -17.93 -6.78
CA LYS A 128 11.52 -19.25 -6.14
C LYS A 128 12.96 -19.50 -5.68
N ARG A 129 13.95 -18.89 -6.35
CA ARG A 129 15.39 -19.15 -6.17
C ARG A 129 16.22 -17.86 -6.02
N SER A 130 15.59 -16.70 -5.98
CA SER A 130 16.28 -15.42 -5.89
C SER A 130 15.29 -14.34 -5.48
N SER A 131 15.77 -13.32 -4.79
CA SER A 131 15.05 -12.08 -4.58
C SER A 131 15.82 -10.93 -5.26
N ARG A 132 15.12 -9.84 -5.55
CA ARG A 132 15.69 -8.62 -6.10
C ARG A 132 15.08 -7.43 -5.36
N LEU A 133 15.92 -6.50 -4.93
CA LEU A 133 15.52 -5.22 -4.39
C LEU A 133 16.00 -4.12 -5.35
N ASN A 134 15.06 -3.42 -5.97
CA ASN A 134 15.35 -2.28 -6.84
C ASN A 134 15.10 -0.99 -6.07
N ILE A 135 16.00 -0.02 -6.23
CA ILE A 135 15.89 1.32 -5.66
C ILE A 135 15.68 2.29 -6.81
N GLY A 136 14.58 3.02 -6.78
CA GLY A 136 14.17 4.00 -7.78
C GLY A 136 14.02 5.39 -7.18
N ARG A 137 13.88 6.38 -8.07
CA ARG A 137 13.54 7.76 -7.68
C ARG A 137 12.15 7.80 -7.02
N PRO A 138 11.91 8.74 -6.10
CA PRO A 138 10.65 8.79 -5.36
C PRO A 138 9.51 9.19 -6.29
N THR A 139 8.43 8.40 -6.29
CA THR A 139 7.19 8.74 -7.00
C THR A 139 6.46 9.90 -6.31
N PHE A 140 6.60 10.02 -4.99
CA PHE A 140 5.94 11.04 -4.19
C PHE A 140 6.98 11.99 -3.62
N LYS A 141 6.96 13.27 -4.01
CA LYS A 141 7.90 14.27 -3.48
C LYS A 141 7.49 14.80 -2.10
N ASN A 142 6.21 14.72 -1.77
CA ASN A 142 5.64 15.18 -0.50
C ASN A 142 4.86 14.05 0.18
N LYS A 143 4.87 14.06 1.52
CA LYS A 143 4.11 13.10 2.33
C LYS A 143 2.61 13.25 2.07
N PRO A 144 1.83 12.15 1.95
CA PRO A 144 0.38 12.25 1.92
C PRO A 144 -0.09 12.85 3.24
N VAL A 145 -0.99 13.83 3.16
CA VAL A 145 -1.55 14.52 4.33
C VAL A 145 -2.25 13.49 5.22
N GLU A 146 -1.84 13.39 6.48
CA GLU A 146 -2.33 12.42 7.47
C GLU A 146 -3.75 12.75 8.00
N THR A 147 -4.39 13.82 7.52
CA THR A 147 -5.72 14.22 7.96
C THR A 147 -6.83 13.40 7.31
N HIS A 148 -7.56 12.69 8.18
CA HIS A 148 -8.84 12.07 7.85
C HIS A 148 -9.94 13.06 7.44
N ASP A 149 -9.72 14.35 7.62
CA ASP A 149 -10.70 15.38 7.29
C ASP A 149 -10.37 16.05 5.97
N ARG A 150 -10.48 15.28 4.88
CA ARG A 150 -10.89 15.93 3.63
C ARG A 150 -12.34 16.34 3.84
N LYS A 151 -12.56 17.56 4.32
CA LYS A 151 -13.81 18.28 4.05
C LYS A 151 -13.97 18.27 2.54
N LYS A 152 -14.73 17.31 2.02
CA LYS A 152 -15.16 17.34 0.63
C LYS A 152 -15.84 18.69 0.49
N ALA A 153 -15.25 19.60 -0.28
CA ALA A 153 -15.93 20.80 -0.70
C ALA A 153 -17.18 20.32 -1.43
N SER A 154 -18.32 20.37 -0.75
CA SER A 154 -19.60 20.01 -1.33
C SER A 154 -19.88 21.09 -2.36
N LEU A 155 -19.82 20.74 -3.64
CA LEU A 155 -20.22 21.63 -4.74
C LEU A 155 -21.71 22.00 -4.66
N VAL A 156 -22.47 21.23 -3.89
CA VAL A 156 -23.88 21.46 -3.61
C VAL A 156 -24.03 22.12 -2.25
N ASP A 157 -24.67 23.29 -2.25
CA ASP A 157 -25.13 23.97 -1.04
C ASP A 157 -26.20 23.10 -0.33
N PRO A 158 -25.97 22.68 0.93
CA PRO A 158 -26.98 21.97 1.71
C PRO A 158 -28.30 22.72 1.88
N ASN A 159 -28.31 24.05 1.75
CA ASN A 159 -29.52 24.87 1.82
C ASN A 159 -30.28 24.96 0.49
N ALA A 160 -29.80 24.31 -0.58
CA ALA A 160 -30.46 24.37 -1.87
C ALA A 160 -31.91 23.88 -1.78
N TYR A 161 -32.84 24.71 -2.25
CA TYR A 161 -34.28 24.50 -2.10
C TYR A 161 -34.77 23.13 -2.63
N TYR A 162 -34.16 22.63 -3.71
CA TYR A 162 -34.51 21.33 -4.29
C TYR A 162 -34.18 20.15 -3.36
N LEU A 163 -33.17 20.25 -2.48
CA LEU A 163 -32.83 19.21 -1.51
C LEU A 163 -33.89 19.08 -0.41
N ARG A 164 -34.53 20.20 -0.06
CA ARG A 164 -35.66 20.23 0.88
C ARG A 164 -36.90 19.60 0.26
N LEU A 165 -37.20 19.92 -1.00
CA LEU A 165 -38.30 19.30 -1.77
C LEU A 165 -38.12 17.78 -1.95
N LEU A 166 -36.88 17.31 -2.11
CA LEU A 166 -36.55 15.88 -2.20
C LEU A 166 -36.53 15.17 -0.84
N GLY A 167 -36.76 15.89 0.27
CA GLY A 167 -36.76 15.35 1.63
C GLY A 167 -35.38 14.92 2.14
N ILE A 168 -34.30 15.43 1.54
CA ILE A 168 -32.91 15.06 1.85
C ILE A 168 -32.40 15.89 3.03
N THR A 169 -32.79 17.16 3.10
CA THR A 169 -32.51 18.05 4.22
C THR A 169 -33.78 18.34 5.04
N ASN A 170 -33.60 18.75 6.30
CA ASN A 170 -34.68 19.28 7.13
C ASN A 170 -34.85 20.78 6.88
N ASP A 171 -35.82 21.39 7.56
CA ASP A 171 -36.11 22.82 7.42
C ASP A 171 -34.97 23.74 7.92
N GLU A 172 -33.99 23.16 8.65
CA GLU A 172 -32.76 23.82 9.11
C GLU A 172 -31.56 23.61 8.16
N GLY A 173 -31.76 23.00 6.98
CA GLY A 173 -30.67 22.72 6.02
C GLY A 173 -29.74 21.57 6.43
N LYS A 174 -30.03 20.84 7.51
CA LYS A 174 -29.28 19.66 7.95
C LYS A 174 -29.74 18.42 7.20
N ILE A 175 -28.78 17.64 6.71
CA ILE A 175 -29.05 16.38 6.01
C ILE A 175 -29.64 15.38 7.00
N ARG A 176 -30.77 14.76 6.62
CA ARG A 176 -31.40 13.72 7.45
C ARG A 176 -30.51 12.48 7.47
N SER A 177 -30.29 11.90 8.64
CA SER A 177 -29.39 10.74 8.84
C SER A 177 -29.67 9.57 7.87
N ARG A 178 -30.95 9.28 7.59
CA ARG A 178 -31.39 8.23 6.66
C ARG A 178 -31.20 8.55 5.17
N GLN A 179 -30.84 9.79 4.82
CA GLN A 179 -30.69 10.28 3.44
C GLN A 179 -29.23 10.60 3.08
N HIS A 180 -28.27 10.25 3.95
CA HIS A 180 -26.84 10.45 3.67
C HIS A 180 -26.36 9.76 2.40
N ASP A 181 -26.92 8.61 2.03
CA ASP A 181 -26.53 7.91 0.81
C ASP A 181 -27.05 8.62 -0.44
N LYS A 182 -28.29 9.13 -0.42
CA LYS A 182 -28.81 9.98 -1.51
C LYS A 182 -28.05 11.29 -1.63
N TRP A 183 -27.69 11.90 -0.50
CA TRP A 183 -26.83 13.08 -0.48
C TRP A 183 -25.47 12.84 -1.15
N LYS A 184 -24.80 11.73 -0.83
CA LYS A 184 -23.54 11.35 -1.48
C LYS A 184 -23.71 11.11 -2.98
N GLN A 185 -24.82 10.50 -3.39
CA GLN A 185 -25.13 10.24 -4.80
C GLN A 185 -25.35 11.54 -5.59
N ILE A 186 -26.10 12.50 -5.05
CA ILE A 186 -26.29 13.82 -5.67
C ILE A 186 -24.98 14.56 -5.81
N ASN A 187 -24.15 14.60 -4.75
CA ASN A 187 -22.84 15.23 -4.81
C ASN A 187 -21.94 14.58 -5.87
N LYS A 188 -21.97 13.24 -5.98
CA LYS A 188 -21.18 12.55 -7.00
C LYS A 188 -21.69 12.84 -8.41
N PHE A 189 -23.00 12.94 -8.59
CA PHE A 189 -23.61 13.28 -9.86
C PHE A 189 -23.23 14.70 -10.32
N VAL A 190 -23.31 15.69 -9.42
CA VAL A 190 -22.91 17.08 -9.69
C VAL A 190 -21.41 17.18 -9.99
N GLU A 191 -20.57 16.44 -9.27
CA GLU A 191 -19.12 16.36 -9.54
C GLU A 191 -18.83 15.81 -10.94
N VAL A 192 -19.52 14.74 -11.36
CA VAL A 192 -19.35 14.15 -12.69
C VAL A 192 -19.83 15.12 -13.78
N LEU A 193 -20.98 15.76 -13.60
CA LEU A 193 -21.49 16.73 -14.57
C LEU A 193 -20.59 17.97 -14.68
N GLY A 194 -20.10 18.52 -13.55
CA GLY A 194 -19.15 19.63 -13.56
C GLY A 194 -17.86 19.27 -14.30
N GLY A 195 -17.29 18.11 -13.98
CA GLY A 195 -16.08 17.63 -14.67
C GLY A 195 -16.28 17.30 -16.15
N LEU A 196 -17.52 17.04 -16.60
CA LEU A 196 -17.86 16.88 -18.02
C LEU A 196 -18.08 18.24 -18.69
N LEU A 197 -18.70 19.19 -18.01
CA LEU A 197 -18.94 20.55 -18.50
C LEU A 197 -17.61 21.30 -18.70
N ASP A 198 -16.69 21.23 -17.72
CA ASP A 198 -15.36 21.84 -17.80
C ASP A 198 -14.50 21.27 -18.95
N LYS A 199 -14.74 20.01 -19.32
CA LYS A 199 -14.07 19.34 -20.45
C LYS A 199 -14.73 19.62 -21.79
N SER A 200 -15.98 20.05 -21.80
CA SER A 200 -16.67 20.50 -22.99
C SER A 200 -16.39 21.99 -23.21
N ARG A 201 -16.09 22.41 -24.45
CA ARG A 201 -15.77 23.81 -24.81
C ARG A 201 -16.99 24.76 -24.73
N LEU A 202 -17.86 24.58 -23.73
CA LEU A 202 -19.07 25.39 -23.51
C LEU A 202 -18.94 26.31 -22.29
N ALA A 203 -17.81 26.30 -21.59
CA ALA A 203 -17.44 27.38 -20.66
C ALA A 203 -16.83 28.54 -21.45
N GLY A 204 -17.70 29.26 -22.16
CA GLY A 204 -17.46 30.60 -22.69
C GLY A 204 -18.46 31.55 -22.06
#